data_AF-A0A9P0AXH4-F1
#
_entry.id   AF-A0A9P0AXH4-F1
#
_cell.length_a   1.000
_cell.length_b   1.000
_cell.length_c   1.000
_cell.angle_alpha   90.00
_cell.angle_beta   90.00
_cell.angle_gamma   90.00
#
_symmetry.space_group_name_H-M   'P 1'
#
loop_
_entity.id
_entity.type
_entity.pdbx_description
1 polymer ?
#
loop_
_entity_poly.entity_id
_entity_poly.type
_entity_poly.pdbx_seq_one_letter_code
_entity_poly.pdbx_strand_id
1 'polypeptide(L)'
;MKTFVLLLAASCVAVAVAKPGQYTTKYDNVDLDEILKSDRLLKNYTNCLLDKGHCTPDGSELKKVVPDALQTGCSKCNENQKSGTRKIIDYLIKNKQDVWKQLQDKYDSKGIYLQKYHDQL
;
A
#
# COMPACT_ATOMS: atom_id res chain seq x y z
N MET A 1 -17.05 -39.94 49.90
CA MET A 1 -18.06 -38.86 50.05
C MET A 1 -17.36 -37.52 49.92
N LYS A 2 -18.02 -36.56 49.25
CA LYS A 2 -17.65 -35.16 48.98
C LYS A 2 -17.01 -34.88 47.61
N THR A 3 -17.90 -34.83 46.63
CA THR A 3 -17.88 -33.96 45.46
C THR A 3 -17.69 -32.48 45.85
N PHE A 4 -16.77 -31.78 45.18
CA PHE A 4 -16.77 -30.31 45.00
C PHE A 4 -16.19 -30.04 43.60
N VAL A 5 -17.04 -30.07 42.58
CA VAL A 5 -17.55 -28.89 41.86
C VAL A 5 -16.46 -28.12 41.11
N LEU A 6 -16.35 -28.49 39.83
CA LEU A 6 -16.09 -27.66 38.66
C LEU A 6 -16.04 -26.14 38.90
N LEU A 7 -14.90 -25.53 38.56
CA LEU A 7 -14.84 -24.17 38.00
C LEU A 7 -13.70 -24.14 36.97
N LEU A 8 -14.00 -24.67 35.78
CA LEU A 8 -13.28 -24.32 34.55
C LEU A 8 -13.58 -22.84 34.27
N ALA A 9 -12.74 -21.95 34.79
CA ALA A 9 -12.67 -20.58 34.30
C ALA A 9 -11.94 -20.61 32.94
N ALA A 10 -12.68 -20.96 31.89
CA ALA A 10 -12.27 -20.71 30.53
C ALA A 10 -12.30 -19.18 30.32
N SER A 11 -11.19 -18.53 30.65
CA SER A 11 -10.95 -17.14 30.25
C SER A 11 -10.77 -17.12 28.74
N CYS A 12 -11.89 -17.01 28.02
CA CYS A 12 -11.89 -16.59 26.63
C CYS A 12 -11.33 -15.17 26.59
N VAL A 13 -10.01 -15.04 26.46
CA VAL A 13 -9.39 -13.79 26.06
C VAL A 13 -9.83 -13.54 24.63
N ALA A 14 -10.95 -12.83 24.47
CA ALA A 14 -11.32 -12.25 23.21
C ALA A 14 -10.24 -11.21 22.89
N VAL A 15 -9.22 -11.61 22.13
CA VAL A 15 -8.30 -10.67 21.51
C VAL A 15 -9.13 -9.89 20.52
N ALA A 16 -9.63 -8.73 20.94
CA ALA A 16 -10.19 -7.74 20.05
C ALA A 16 -9.06 -7.33 19.12
N VAL A 17 -9.00 -7.94 17.93
CA VAL A 17 -8.11 -7.51 16.86
C VAL A 17 -8.60 -6.13 16.47
N ALA A 18 -8.01 -5.10 17.08
CA ALA A 18 -8.23 -3.72 16.67
C ALA A 18 -7.89 -3.65 15.18
N LYS A 19 -8.86 -3.27 14.34
CA LYS A 19 -8.59 -3.02 12.93
C LYS A 19 -7.45 -1.99 12.89
N PRO A 20 -6.31 -2.30 12.23
CA PRO A 20 -5.27 -1.30 12.06
C PRO A 20 -5.89 -0.07 11.39
N GLY A 21 -5.54 1.12 11.87
CA GLY A 21 -6.08 2.37 11.32
C GLY A 21 -5.88 2.44 9.81
N GLN A 22 -6.88 2.91 9.07
CA GLN A 22 -6.81 3.05 7.61
C GLN A 22 -5.87 4.19 7.20
N TYR A 23 -5.33 4.13 5.99
CA TYR A 23 -4.67 5.29 5.40
C TYR A 23 -5.66 6.42 5.17
N THR A 24 -5.15 7.66 5.13
CA THR A 24 -6.00 8.83 4.89
C THR A 24 -6.69 8.74 3.54
N THR A 25 -7.95 9.16 3.51
CA THR A 25 -8.77 9.21 2.28
C THR A 25 -8.74 10.59 1.61
N LYS A 26 -7.98 11.54 2.17
CA LYS A 26 -7.91 12.94 1.70
C LYS A 26 -7.58 13.06 0.22
N TYR A 27 -6.82 12.11 -0.33
CA TYR A 27 -6.33 12.13 -1.71
C TYR A 27 -6.95 11.05 -2.60
N ASP A 28 -8.02 10.38 -2.15
CA ASP A 28 -8.65 9.31 -2.93
C ASP A 28 -9.32 9.80 -4.22
N ASN A 29 -9.58 11.11 -4.33
CA ASN A 29 -10.20 11.76 -5.50
C ASN A 29 -9.17 12.37 -6.47
N VAL A 30 -7.87 12.07 -6.31
CA VAL A 30 -6.85 12.51 -7.26
C VAL A 30 -7.08 11.84 -8.61
N ASP A 31 -7.02 12.61 -9.71
CA ASP A 31 -7.17 12.08 -11.07
C ASP A 31 -5.91 11.31 -11.49
N LEU A 32 -5.97 9.99 -11.31
CA LEU A 32 -4.88 9.10 -11.71
C LEU A 32 -4.68 9.07 -13.23
N ASP A 33 -5.72 9.26 -14.05
CA ASP A 33 -5.56 9.25 -15.50
C ASP A 33 -4.80 10.47 -16.00
N GLU A 34 -5.09 11.64 -15.43
CA GLU A 34 -4.36 12.87 -15.74
C GLU A 34 -2.87 12.72 -15.41
N ILE A 35 -2.56 12.17 -14.22
CA ILE A 35 -1.18 11.97 -13.77
C ILE A 35 -0.45 10.98 -14.67
N LEU A 36 -1.05 9.81 -14.93
CA LEU A 36 -0.41 8.73 -15.69
C LEU A 36 -0.19 9.13 -17.16
N LYS A 37 -1.10 9.89 -17.77
CA LYS A 37 -1.00 10.34 -19.17
C LYS A 37 -0.09 11.56 -19.34
N SER A 38 0.25 12.27 -18.26
CA SER A 38 1.14 13.43 -18.32
C SER A 38 2.56 13.08 -17.91
N ASP A 39 3.48 13.06 -18.88
CA ASP A 39 4.91 12.80 -18.60
C ASP A 39 5.49 13.76 -17.55
N ARG A 40 5.04 15.02 -17.54
CA ARG A 40 5.45 16.01 -16.54
C ARG A 40 4.98 15.63 -15.13
N LEU A 41 3.70 15.30 -14.97
CA LEU A 41 3.14 14.96 -13.66
C LEU A 41 3.71 13.64 -13.17
N LEU A 42 3.70 12.60 -14.01
CA LEU A 42 4.24 11.29 -13.66
C LEU A 42 5.72 11.40 -13.22
N LYS A 43 6.53 12.19 -13.94
CA LYS A 43 7.93 12.42 -13.58
C LYS A 43 8.06 13.10 -12.21
N ASN A 44 7.19 14.05 -11.87
CA ASN A 44 7.22 14.69 -10.57
C ASN A 44 6.92 13.70 -9.43
N TYR A 45 5.87 12.88 -9.55
CA TYR A 45 5.57 11.84 -8.56
C TYR A 45 6.69 10.82 -8.46
N THR A 46 7.22 10.36 -9.59
CA THR A 46 8.32 9.41 -9.64
C THR A 46 9.57 9.98 -8.97
N ASN A 47 9.94 11.22 -9.26
CA ASN A 47 11.09 11.87 -8.64
C ASN A 47 10.90 12.02 -7.13
N CYS A 48 9.71 12.42 -6.68
CA CYS A 48 9.37 12.46 -5.26
C CYS A 48 9.59 11.09 -4.61
N LEU A 49 9.00 10.04 -5.18
CA LEU A 49 9.11 8.67 -4.70
C LEU A 49 10.55 8.14 -4.74
N LEU A 50 11.37 8.61 -5.68
CA LEU A 50 12.78 8.21 -5.82
C LEU A 50 13.78 9.08 -5.02
N ASP A 51 13.33 10.05 -4.22
CA ASP A 51 14.22 11.02 -3.53
C ASP A 51 15.03 11.90 -4.50
N LYS A 52 14.51 12.13 -5.72
CA LYS A 52 15.16 12.93 -6.77
C LYS A 52 14.52 14.30 -7.01
N GLY A 53 13.52 14.68 -6.22
CA GLY A 53 12.81 15.94 -6.40
C GLY A 53 11.83 16.24 -5.27
N HIS A 54 11.19 17.42 -5.37
CA HIS A 54 10.18 17.85 -4.41
C HIS A 54 8.93 16.94 -4.49
N CYS A 55 8.24 16.82 -3.36
CA CYS A 55 6.97 16.12 -3.27
C CYS A 55 5.83 17.13 -3.15
N THR A 56 4.72 16.86 -3.84
CA THR A 56 3.43 17.47 -3.50
C THR A 56 2.92 16.88 -2.17
N PRO A 57 1.91 17.50 -1.52
CA PRO A 57 1.37 16.98 -0.26
C PRO A 57 0.85 15.53 -0.36
N ASP A 58 0.22 15.18 -1.47
CA ASP A 58 -0.30 13.84 -1.74
C ASP A 58 0.82 12.86 -2.13
N GLY A 59 1.80 13.28 -2.94
CA GLY A 59 2.99 12.49 -3.23
C GLY A 59 3.83 12.19 -1.98
N SER A 60 3.88 13.13 -1.02
CA SER A 60 4.55 12.94 0.28
C SER A 60 3.85 11.88 1.12
N GLU A 61 2.51 11.93 1.16
CA GLU A 61 1.70 10.93 1.86
C GLU A 61 1.87 9.56 1.21
N LEU A 62 1.79 9.48 -0.12
CA LEU A 62 2.02 8.25 -0.87
C LEU A 62 3.38 7.64 -0.54
N LYS A 63 4.45 8.44 -0.63
CA LYS A 63 5.81 8.01 -0.31
C LYS A 63 5.95 7.44 1.10
N LYS A 64 5.25 8.04 2.07
CA LYS A 64 5.25 7.60 3.46
C LYS A 64 4.55 6.26 3.65
N VAL A 65 3.44 6.01 2.94
CA VAL A 65 2.63 4.79 3.11
C VAL A 65 3.10 3.61 2.27
N VAL A 66 3.79 3.83 1.14
CA VAL A 66 4.25 2.76 0.23
C VAL A 66 5.05 1.66 0.95
N PRO A 67 6.03 1.95 1.81
CA PRO A 67 6.77 0.89 2.52
C PRO A 67 5.89 0.01 3.41
N ASP A 68 4.98 0.60 4.18
CA ASP A 68 4.04 -0.12 5.04
C ASP A 68 3.02 -0.92 4.21
N ALA A 69 2.53 -0.35 3.12
CA ALA A 69 1.62 -1.02 2.20
C ALA A 69 2.26 -2.24 1.55
N LEU A 70 3.52 -2.17 1.12
CA LEU A 70 4.23 -3.32 0.57
C LEU A 70 4.48 -4.41 1.62
N GLN A 71 4.91 -4.03 2.82
CA GLN A 71 5.16 -4.99 3.90
C GLN A 71 3.90 -5.73 4.36
N THR A 72 2.78 -5.00 4.46
CA THR A 72 1.52 -5.51 5.01
C THR A 72 0.52 -5.98 3.96
N GLY A 73 0.83 -5.86 2.66
CA GLY A 73 -0.11 -6.19 1.58
C GLY A 73 -1.30 -5.24 1.54
N CYS A 74 -1.06 -3.94 1.72
CA CYS A 74 -2.08 -2.91 1.69
C CYS A 74 -3.22 -3.15 2.71
N SER A 75 -2.92 -3.74 3.87
CA SER A 75 -3.93 -4.13 4.87
C SER A 75 -4.79 -2.95 5.39
N LYS A 76 -4.25 -1.73 5.29
CA LYS A 76 -4.90 -0.46 5.69
C LYS A 76 -5.54 0.29 4.52
N CYS A 77 -5.42 -0.23 3.31
CA CYS A 77 -5.95 0.39 2.10
C CYS A 77 -7.45 0.17 1.99
N ASN A 78 -8.18 1.19 1.55
CA ASN A 78 -9.55 1.03 1.10
C ASN A 78 -9.60 0.52 -0.36
N GLU A 79 -10.81 0.26 -0.85
CA GLU A 79 -11.00 -0.30 -2.20
C GLU A 79 -10.57 0.67 -3.32
N ASN A 80 -10.76 1.98 -3.14
CA ASN A 80 -10.30 2.98 -4.10
C ASN A 80 -8.77 3.00 -4.20
N GLN A 81 -8.07 2.94 -3.06
CA GLN A 81 -6.61 2.92 -2.99
C GLN A 81 -6.04 1.63 -3.60
N LYS A 82 -6.67 0.47 -3.34
CA LYS A 82 -6.30 -0.79 -3.97
C LYS A 82 -6.48 -0.74 -5.49
N SER A 83 -7.66 -0.32 -5.95
CA SER A 83 -7.97 -0.20 -7.39
C SER A 83 -7.03 0.78 -8.10
N GLY A 84 -6.77 1.94 -7.49
CA GLY A 84 -5.83 2.94 -7.98
C GLY A 84 -4.40 2.40 -8.04
N THR A 85 -3.95 1.69 -7.01
CA THR A 85 -2.62 1.06 -6.99
C THR A 85 -2.47 0.06 -8.13
N ARG A 86 -3.45 -0.81 -8.35
CA ARG A 86 -3.46 -1.77 -9.46
C ARG A 86 -3.31 -1.07 -10.81
N LYS A 87 -4.15 -0.06 -11.05
CA LYS A 87 -4.12 0.74 -12.28
C LYS A 87 -2.75 1.39 -12.52
N ILE A 88 -2.14 1.96 -11.48
CA ILE A 88 -0.82 2.60 -11.58
C ILE A 88 0.24 1.55 -11.92
N ILE A 89 0.28 0.43 -11.20
CA ILE A 89 1.27 -0.64 -11.44
C ILE A 89 1.14 -1.18 -12.87
N ASP A 90 -0.07 -1.50 -13.29
CA ASP A 90 -0.36 -1.98 -14.64
C ASP A 90 0.12 -0.98 -15.71
N TYR A 91 -0.18 0.30 -15.52
CA TYR A 91 0.22 1.34 -16.44
C TYR A 91 1.75 1.44 -16.52
N LEU A 92 2.44 1.42 -15.38
CA LEU A 92 3.90 1.55 -15.32
C LEU A 92 4.59 0.33 -15.95
N ILE A 93 4.13 -0.89 -15.67
CA ILE A 93 4.68 -2.10 -16.28
C ILE A 93 4.50 -2.08 -17.80
N LYS A 94 3.30 -1.70 -18.28
CA LYS A 94 2.96 -1.73 -19.71
C LYS A 94 3.60 -0.59 -20.51
N ASN A 95 3.70 0.60 -19.93
CA ASN A 95 4.03 1.83 -20.69
C ASN A 95 5.31 2.53 -20.23
N LYS A 96 5.78 2.29 -19.00
CA LYS A 96 6.88 3.05 -18.36
C LYS A 96 7.81 2.10 -17.60
N GLN A 97 8.28 1.05 -18.27
CA GLN A 97 9.02 -0.06 -17.66
C GLN A 97 10.31 0.38 -16.94
N ASP A 98 10.96 1.43 -17.45
CA ASP A 98 12.14 2.06 -16.85
C ASP A 98 11.82 2.74 -15.51
N VAL A 99 10.67 3.41 -15.42
CA VAL A 99 10.15 4.01 -14.19
C VAL A 99 9.76 2.92 -13.20
N TRP A 100 9.04 1.89 -13.67
CA TRP A 100 8.67 0.74 -12.85
C TRP A 100 9.89 0.10 -12.20
N LYS A 101 10.93 -0.19 -13.00
CA LYS A 101 12.16 -0.79 -12.50
C LYS A 101 12.85 0.05 -11.44
N GLN A 102 12.95 1.36 -11.63
CA GLN A 102 13.55 2.25 -10.62
C GLN A 102 12.76 2.25 -9.30
N LEU A 103 11.43 2.26 -9.36
CA LEU A 103 10.59 2.21 -8.18
C LEU A 103 10.69 0.84 -7.49
N GLN A 104 10.70 -0.25 -8.27
CA GLN A 104 10.92 -1.60 -7.76
C GLN A 104 12.28 -1.72 -7.08
N ASP A 105 13.37 -1.27 -7.71
CA ASP A 105 14.71 -1.32 -7.13
C ASP A 105 14.78 -0.55 -5.79
N LYS A 106 13.98 0.50 -5.64
CA LYS A 106 13.92 1.27 -4.39
C LYS A 106 13.11 0.59 -3.28
N TYR A 107 11.92 0.09 -3.60
CA TYR A 107 10.94 -0.35 -2.60
C TYR A 107 10.83 -1.87 -2.46
N ASP A 108 11.25 -2.63 -3.48
CA ASP A 108 11.18 -4.09 -3.56
C ASP A 108 12.33 -4.65 -4.42
N SER A 109 13.59 -4.33 -4.07
CA SER A 109 14.78 -4.74 -4.84
C SER A 109 14.94 -6.25 -5.01
N LYS A 110 14.32 -7.04 -4.12
CA LYS A 110 14.32 -8.50 -4.16
C LYS A 110 13.09 -9.08 -4.89
N GLY A 111 12.15 -8.24 -5.31
CA GLY A 111 10.91 -8.66 -5.98
C GLY A 111 9.97 -9.49 -5.10
N ILE A 112 10.14 -9.45 -3.78
CA ILE A 112 9.42 -10.30 -2.83
C ILE A 112 7.95 -9.88 -2.78
N TYR A 113 7.67 -8.57 -2.76
CA TYR A 113 6.31 -8.08 -2.64
C TYR A 113 5.56 -8.21 -3.95
N LEU A 114 6.21 -7.94 -5.09
CA LEU A 114 5.60 -8.15 -6.40
C LEU A 114 5.17 -9.60 -6.59
N GLN A 115 6.02 -10.57 -6.24
CA GLN A 115 5.66 -11.99 -6.32
C GLN A 115 4.54 -12.34 -5.33
N LYS A 116 4.62 -11.86 -4.09
CA LYS A 116 3.67 -12.17 -3.03
C LYS A 116 2.26 -11.66 -3.33
N TYR A 117 2.16 -10.52 -4.01
CA TYR A 117 0.88 -9.84 -4.27
C TYR A 117 0.50 -9.81 -5.74
N HIS A 118 1.21 -10.54 -6.61
CA HIS A 118 0.97 -10.56 -8.05
C HIS A 118 -0.51 -10.79 -8.41
N ASP A 119 -1.18 -11.72 -7.71
CA ASP A 119 -2.59 -12.06 -7.98
C ASP A 119 -3.60 -11.14 -7.28
N GLN A 120 -3.13 -10.27 -6.39
CA GLN A 120 -3.94 -9.28 -5.66
C GLN A 120 -3.83 -7.87 -6.26
N LEU A 121 -2.80 -7.67 -7.07
CA LEU A 121 -2.54 -6.50 -7.88
C LEU A 121 -3.11 -6.68 -9.30
#